data_AF-A0A7W0T0V2-F1
#
_entry.id   AF-A0A7W0T0V2-F1
#
_cell.length_a   1.000
_cell.length_b   1.000
_cell.length_c   1.000
_cell.angle_alpha   90.00
_cell.angle_beta   90.00
_cell.angle_gamma   90.00
#
_symmetry.space_group_name_H-M   'P 1'
#
loop_
_entity.id
_entity.type
_entity.pdbx_description
1 polymer ?
#
loop_
_entity_poly.entity_id
_entity_poly.type
_entity_poly.pdbx_seq_one_letter_code
_entity_poly.pdbx_strand_id
1 'polypeptide(L)'
;MCPSPRLSFVLLPVILLGCGTKKQRDEVAVGSASGAPAMTADASTAVTTDTVEIFVDAVSVGKVTRAQLDGWPRVDTLVPVEARRLGTWMNVKLIGRAPTATDLAKPSASHPDKVPVLFPGEGGAPSFGMFDPVELAKKGQPAVREDGVREVRISLSTSERGGDHQGGAGEGADPMKIIVKIKTPSGDKELTGEKILSLPREPQPGNEETKGWRVTQFLDAVGVTKYQSLVLIDAGGTTLPLDKKELDPATANPFIKLNKQGHLRFRMFTKQRDGWQPGADLRQLVTIQVK
;
A
#
# COMPACT_ATOMS: atom_id res chain seq x y z
N MET A 1 11.67 11.56 49.11
CA MET A 1 11.46 12.93 49.63
C MET A 1 12.28 13.89 48.79
N CYS A 2 11.69 15.02 48.37
CA CYS A 2 12.32 16.16 47.68
C CYS A 2 12.93 15.90 46.26
N PRO A 3 12.96 16.92 45.37
CA PRO A 3 11.74 17.56 44.83
C PRO A 3 11.77 17.77 43.30
N SER A 4 10.59 17.94 42.70
CA SER A 4 10.44 18.37 41.29
C SER A 4 10.57 19.89 41.13
N PRO A 5 11.21 20.40 40.06
CA PRO A 5 11.07 21.80 39.65
C PRO A 5 9.82 21.97 38.76
N ARG A 6 8.94 22.90 39.15
CA ARG A 6 7.95 23.50 38.24
C ARG A 6 8.65 24.61 37.43
N LEU A 7 8.31 24.78 36.15
CA LEU A 7 8.52 26.05 35.46
C LEU A 7 7.22 26.55 34.83
N SER A 8 7.02 27.87 34.92
CA SER A 8 5.76 28.55 34.64
C SER A 8 5.64 29.01 33.19
N PHE A 9 4.39 29.21 32.75
CA PHE A 9 4.05 29.93 31.53
C PHE A 9 4.58 31.37 31.52
N VAL A 10 5.00 31.84 30.34
CA VAL A 10 4.90 33.25 29.94
C VAL A 10 4.34 33.31 28.52
N LEU A 11 3.19 33.96 28.38
CA LEU A 11 2.61 34.39 27.10
C LEU A 11 3.01 35.85 26.87
N LEU A 12 3.44 36.22 25.67
CA LEU A 12 3.49 37.62 25.25
C LEU A 12 3.15 37.76 23.75
N PRO A 13 2.13 38.54 23.38
CA PRO A 13 1.88 38.90 21.99
C PRO A 13 2.66 40.17 21.60
N VAL A 14 3.01 40.31 20.32
CA VAL A 14 3.52 41.57 19.75
C VAL A 14 2.73 41.91 18.48
N ILE A 15 2.05 43.05 18.52
CA ILE A 15 1.43 43.71 17.37
C ILE A 15 2.04 45.11 17.29
N LEU A 16 2.61 45.47 16.14
CA LEU A 16 2.89 46.84 15.66
C LEU A 16 3.02 46.71 14.12
N LEU A 17 2.08 47.15 13.27
CA LEU A 17 1.74 48.52 12.87
C LEU A 17 2.93 49.35 12.34
N GLY A 18 2.94 49.61 11.03
CA GLY A 18 3.87 50.51 10.35
C GLY A 18 3.37 50.85 8.93
N CYS A 19 3.10 52.13 8.67
CA CYS A 19 2.46 52.62 7.44
C CYS A 19 3.41 53.46 6.55
N GLY A 20 3.08 53.60 5.26
CA GLY A 20 3.61 54.64 4.36
C GLY A 20 4.56 54.12 3.26
N THR A 21 4.65 54.73 2.07
CA THR A 21 3.98 55.94 1.56
C THR A 21 3.84 55.92 0.02
N LYS A 22 2.87 56.66 -0.52
CA LYS A 22 2.55 56.80 -1.96
C LYS A 22 3.59 57.59 -2.78
N LYS A 23 3.62 57.35 -4.10
CA LYS A 23 3.82 58.36 -5.16
C LYS A 23 2.97 57.90 -6.37
N GLN A 24 1.81 58.52 -6.65
CA GLN A 24 1.61 59.61 -7.62
C GLN A 24 2.33 59.44 -8.97
N ARG A 25 1.75 59.77 -10.13
CA ARG A 25 0.35 59.93 -10.66
C ARG A 25 0.58 60.31 -12.13
N ASP A 26 -0.32 59.95 -13.05
CA ASP A 26 -0.83 60.88 -14.07
C ASP A 26 -2.05 60.28 -14.79
N GLU A 27 -3.03 61.14 -15.10
CA GLU A 27 -4.25 60.86 -15.87
C GLU A 27 -4.02 61.20 -17.36
N VAL A 28 -4.81 60.76 -18.34
CA VAL A 28 -6.08 61.37 -18.85
C VAL A 28 -6.45 60.55 -20.12
N ALA A 29 -7.70 60.22 -20.51
CA ALA A 29 -9.04 60.52 -19.98
C ALA A 29 -10.08 59.40 -20.28
N VAL A 30 -11.16 59.44 -19.51
CA VAL A 30 -12.59 59.22 -19.84
C VAL A 30 -12.97 58.50 -21.16
N GLY A 31 -13.71 57.40 -21.02
CA GLY A 31 -14.60 56.85 -22.05
C GLY A 31 -15.67 55.94 -21.42
N SER A 32 -16.86 56.49 -21.10
CA SER A 32 -17.94 55.72 -20.50
C SER A 32 -18.69 54.87 -21.52
N ALA A 33 -18.70 53.56 -21.35
CA ALA A 33 -19.67 52.66 -21.97
C ALA A 33 -20.07 51.57 -20.97
N SER A 34 -21.36 51.49 -20.65
CA SER A 34 -21.93 50.47 -19.78
C SER A 34 -21.91 49.10 -20.48
N GLY A 35 -21.24 48.12 -19.87
CA GLY A 35 -21.23 46.74 -20.32
C GLY A 35 -20.74 45.83 -19.20
N ALA A 36 -21.64 45.04 -18.62
CA ALA A 36 -21.26 44.07 -17.60
C ALA A 36 -20.38 42.98 -18.24
N PRO A 37 -19.16 42.71 -17.72
CA PRO A 37 -18.41 41.54 -18.15
C PRO A 37 -19.12 40.31 -17.60
N ALA A 38 -19.69 39.51 -18.50
CA ALA A 38 -20.17 38.18 -18.14
C ALA A 38 -19.02 37.40 -17.52
N MET A 39 -19.28 36.67 -16.43
CA MET A 39 -18.32 35.71 -15.89
C MET A 39 -18.13 34.60 -16.93
N THR A 40 -17.10 34.74 -17.77
CA THR A 40 -16.52 33.59 -18.47
C THR A 40 -15.97 32.68 -17.40
N ALA A 41 -16.79 31.70 -17.00
CA ALA A 41 -16.30 30.54 -16.28
C ALA A 41 -15.18 29.95 -17.13
N ASP A 42 -13.95 30.03 -16.62
CA ASP A 42 -12.80 29.37 -17.21
C ASP A 42 -13.04 27.86 -17.05
N ALA A 43 -13.73 27.30 -18.04
CA ALA A 43 -13.99 25.90 -18.16
C ALA A 43 -12.64 25.24 -18.47
N SER A 44 -11.88 25.00 -17.40
CA SER A 44 -10.67 24.19 -17.42
C SER A 44 -11.02 22.88 -18.12
N THR A 45 -10.68 22.81 -19.40
CA THR A 45 -10.78 21.61 -20.22
C THR A 45 -9.78 20.63 -19.64
N ALA A 46 -10.23 19.91 -18.62
CA ALA A 46 -9.56 18.74 -18.12
C ALA A 46 -9.33 17.84 -19.32
N VAL A 47 -8.06 17.67 -19.70
CA VAL A 47 -7.68 16.79 -20.79
C VAL A 47 -8.06 15.38 -20.35
N THR A 48 -9.24 14.93 -20.77
CA THR A 48 -9.73 13.58 -20.55
C THR A 48 -8.93 12.66 -21.46
N THR A 49 -7.76 12.24 -20.99
CA THR A 49 -7.05 11.12 -21.58
C THR A 49 -7.82 9.85 -21.28
N ASP A 50 -8.47 9.31 -22.30
CA ASP A 50 -9.21 8.04 -22.22
C ASP A 50 -8.29 6.81 -22.06
N THR A 51 -6.97 7.02 -22.09
CA THR A 51 -5.95 5.99 -21.91
C THR A 51 -4.78 6.46 -21.05
N VAL A 52 -4.23 5.56 -20.23
CA VAL A 52 -2.93 5.74 -19.57
C VAL A 52 -1.86 4.97 -20.35
N GLU A 53 -0.75 5.61 -20.69
CA GLU A 53 0.38 4.92 -21.35
C GLU A 53 1.43 4.48 -20.31
N ILE A 54 1.92 3.24 -20.44
CA ILE A 54 2.90 2.65 -19.52
C ILE A 54 4.23 2.51 -20.24
N PHE A 55 5.29 3.01 -19.63
CA PHE A 55 6.65 2.91 -20.12
C PHE A 55 7.54 2.13 -19.14
N VAL A 56 8.47 1.34 -19.66
CA VAL A 56 9.59 0.74 -18.92
C VAL A 56 10.88 1.18 -19.60
N ASP A 57 11.79 1.81 -18.85
CA ASP A 57 13.07 2.34 -19.33
C ASP A 57 12.94 3.14 -20.65
N ALA A 58 11.95 4.04 -20.65
CA ALA A 58 11.53 4.91 -21.76
C ALA A 58 10.88 4.23 -22.98
N VAL A 59 10.79 2.89 -23.04
CA VAL A 59 10.05 2.14 -24.06
C VAL A 59 8.57 2.07 -23.66
N SER A 60 7.65 2.41 -24.57
CA SER A 60 6.21 2.19 -24.35
C SER A 60 5.90 0.71 -24.43
N VAL A 61 5.29 0.15 -23.37
CA VAL A 61 4.97 -1.29 -23.26
C VAL A 61 3.48 -1.59 -23.32
N GLY A 62 2.61 -0.58 -23.23
CA GLY A 62 1.17 -0.76 -23.32
C GLY A 62 0.36 0.48 -22.99
N LYS A 63 -0.95 0.40 -23.26
CA LYS A 63 -1.94 1.42 -22.89
C LYS A 63 -3.10 0.78 -22.14
N VAL A 64 -3.56 1.45 -21.08
CA VAL A 64 -4.73 1.06 -20.29
C VAL A 64 -5.88 1.97 -20.66
N THR A 65 -6.97 1.43 -21.19
CA THR A 65 -8.17 2.20 -21.52
C THR A 65 -9.01 2.49 -20.28
N ARG A 66 -9.85 3.52 -20.33
CA ARG A 66 -10.81 3.85 -19.28
C ARG A 66 -11.64 2.64 -18.81
N ALA A 67 -12.11 1.80 -19.72
CA ALA A 67 -12.88 0.59 -19.39
C ALA A 67 -12.04 -0.48 -18.65
N GLN A 68 -10.73 -0.55 -18.88
CA GLN A 68 -9.85 -1.45 -18.14
C GLN A 68 -9.58 -0.98 -16.71
N LEU A 69 -9.69 0.33 -16.42
CA LEU A 69 -9.50 0.87 -15.07
C LEU A 69 -10.52 0.35 -14.07
N ASP A 70 -11.75 0.05 -14.48
CA ASP A 70 -12.82 -0.44 -13.60
C ASP A 70 -12.48 -1.77 -12.91
N GLY A 71 -11.58 -2.56 -13.53
CA GLY A 71 -10.97 -3.77 -12.98
C GLY A 71 -9.85 -3.52 -11.95
N TRP A 72 -9.48 -2.27 -11.70
CA TRP A 72 -8.38 -1.83 -10.82
C TRP A 72 -7.06 -2.55 -11.11
N PRO A 73 -6.56 -2.52 -12.37
CA PRO A 73 -5.41 -3.31 -12.78
C PRO A 73 -4.12 -2.87 -12.06
N ARG A 74 -3.38 -3.88 -11.59
CA ARG A 74 -2.05 -3.73 -11.00
C ARG A 74 -1.03 -3.39 -12.07
N VAL A 75 -0.27 -2.32 -11.89
CA VAL A 75 0.71 -1.86 -12.89
C VAL A 75 1.81 -2.90 -13.13
N ASP A 76 2.21 -3.66 -12.11
CA ASP A 76 3.19 -4.74 -12.26
C ASP A 76 2.69 -5.94 -13.08
N THR A 77 1.39 -6.07 -13.32
CA THR A 77 0.84 -7.09 -14.23
C THR A 77 0.75 -6.62 -15.68
N LEU A 78 0.87 -5.31 -15.91
CA LEU A 78 0.74 -4.65 -17.21
C LEU A 78 2.08 -4.42 -17.93
N VAL A 79 3.19 -4.83 -17.31
CA VAL A 79 4.54 -4.73 -17.87
C VAL A 79 5.09 -6.10 -18.30
N PRO A 80 6.13 -6.14 -19.18
CA PRO A 80 6.83 -7.37 -19.55
C PRO A 80 7.33 -8.15 -18.33
N VAL A 81 7.47 -9.48 -18.46
CA VAL A 81 7.70 -10.42 -17.35
C VAL A 81 8.94 -10.04 -16.52
N GLU A 82 10.02 -9.70 -17.21
CA GLU A 82 11.30 -9.22 -16.69
C GLU A 82 11.16 -7.93 -15.85
N ALA A 83 10.19 -7.08 -16.18
CA ALA A 83 9.91 -5.84 -15.48
C ALA A 83 8.90 -5.99 -14.33
N ARG A 84 8.20 -7.13 -14.16
CA ARG A 84 7.16 -7.30 -13.12
C ARG A 84 7.70 -7.29 -11.68
N ARG A 85 9.01 -7.50 -11.50
CA ARG A 85 9.64 -7.56 -10.17
C ARG A 85 9.68 -6.18 -9.52
N LEU A 86 8.62 -5.80 -8.81
CA LEU A 86 8.50 -4.52 -8.06
C LEU A 86 9.72 -4.12 -7.21
N GLY A 87 10.56 -5.07 -6.79
CA GLY A 87 11.80 -4.82 -6.04
C GLY A 87 12.96 -4.24 -6.86
N THR A 88 12.93 -4.34 -8.19
CA THR A 88 13.93 -3.74 -9.11
C THR A 88 13.52 -2.36 -9.60
N TRP A 89 12.32 -1.88 -9.24
CA TRP A 89 11.82 -0.57 -9.67
C TRP A 89 12.57 0.52 -8.89
N MET A 90 13.40 1.28 -9.59
CA MET A 90 14.20 2.38 -9.04
C MET A 90 13.42 3.68 -8.94
N ASN A 91 12.51 3.93 -9.89
CA ASN A 91 11.58 5.06 -9.87
C ASN A 91 10.27 4.69 -10.58
N VAL A 92 9.17 5.29 -10.14
CA VAL A 92 7.93 5.38 -10.91
C VAL A 92 7.56 6.85 -11.02
N LYS A 93 7.65 7.38 -12.23
CA LYS A 93 7.28 8.76 -12.55
C LYS A 93 5.87 8.79 -13.11
N LEU A 94 5.01 9.56 -12.47
CA LEU A 94 3.59 9.73 -12.82
C LEU A 94 3.41 11.11 -13.46
N ILE A 95 2.93 11.13 -14.71
CA ILE A 95 2.62 12.37 -15.41
C ILE A 95 1.10 12.55 -15.36
N GLY A 96 0.64 13.30 -14.36
CA GLY A 96 -0.77 13.57 -14.04
C GLY A 96 -1.26 14.94 -14.52
N ARG A 97 -2.41 15.40 -13.99
CA ARG A 97 -2.93 16.76 -14.26
C ARG A 97 -2.01 17.85 -13.72
N ALA A 98 -1.22 17.56 -12.69
CA ALA A 98 -0.26 18.49 -12.12
C ALA A 98 0.82 18.94 -13.14
N PRO A 99 1.32 20.19 -13.07
CA PRO A 99 2.38 20.67 -13.94
C PRO A 99 3.73 20.01 -13.66
N THR A 100 3.94 19.57 -12.42
CA THR A 100 5.10 18.78 -11.99
C THR A 100 4.69 17.32 -11.91
N ALA A 101 5.46 16.44 -12.55
CA ALA A 101 5.27 15.00 -12.45
C ALA A 101 5.68 14.48 -11.05
N THR A 102 4.93 13.52 -10.51
CA THR A 102 5.21 12.90 -9.21
C THR A 102 6.22 11.76 -9.39
N ASP A 103 7.37 11.84 -8.73
CA ASP A 103 8.45 10.84 -8.77
C ASP A 103 8.42 9.98 -7.49
N LEU A 104 8.14 8.68 -7.64
CA LEU A 104 8.13 7.68 -6.55
C LEU A 104 9.43 6.88 -6.58
N ALA A 105 10.46 7.39 -5.89
CA ALA A 105 11.75 6.72 -5.77
C ALA A 105 11.62 5.40 -4.98
N LYS A 106 12.18 4.31 -5.55
CA LYS A 106 12.23 2.95 -4.99
C LYS A 106 10.91 2.54 -4.31
N PRO A 107 9.77 2.49 -5.03
CA PRO A 107 8.44 2.34 -4.43
C PRO A 107 8.30 1.06 -3.59
N SER A 108 9.09 0.02 -3.89
CA SER A 108 9.10 -1.19 -3.06
C SER A 108 9.84 -1.07 -1.73
N ALA A 109 10.74 -0.11 -1.56
CA ALA A 109 11.47 0.13 -0.32
C ALA A 109 10.74 1.16 0.55
N SER A 110 10.25 2.24 -0.06
CA SER A 110 9.41 3.25 0.61
C SER A 110 8.01 2.74 0.96
N HIS A 111 7.49 1.76 0.20
CA HIS A 111 6.21 1.12 0.48
C HIS A 111 6.35 -0.43 0.44
N PRO A 112 6.91 -1.05 1.51
CA PRO A 112 7.30 -2.46 1.52
C PRO A 112 6.15 -3.45 1.32
N ASP A 113 4.94 -3.08 1.74
CA ASP A 113 3.72 -3.90 1.65
C ASP A 113 2.61 -3.23 0.83
N LYS A 114 2.97 -2.49 -0.24
CA LYS A 114 2.01 -1.84 -1.15
C LYS A 114 2.27 -2.21 -2.61
N VAL A 115 1.23 -2.24 -3.43
CA VAL A 115 1.28 -2.56 -4.87
C VAL A 115 0.77 -1.36 -5.70
N PRO A 116 1.37 -1.07 -6.87
CA PRO A 116 0.92 0.01 -7.74
C PRO A 116 -0.32 -0.41 -8.54
N VAL A 117 -1.33 0.45 -8.56
CA VAL A 117 -2.63 0.18 -9.20
C VAL A 117 -3.09 1.40 -9.99
N LEU A 118 -3.68 1.16 -11.16
CA LEU A 118 -4.46 2.16 -11.89
C LEU A 118 -5.96 1.92 -11.65
N PHE A 119 -6.73 2.98 -11.43
CA PHE A 119 -8.15 2.90 -11.08
C PHE A 119 -8.94 4.14 -11.58
N PRO A 120 -10.28 4.08 -11.70
CA PRO A 120 -11.11 5.24 -11.99
C PRO A 120 -11.16 6.16 -10.76
N GLY A 121 -10.58 7.35 -10.90
CA GLY A 121 -10.68 8.42 -9.92
C GLY A 121 -11.98 9.22 -10.06
N GLU A 122 -11.95 10.45 -9.57
CA GLU A 122 -13.09 11.36 -9.66
C GLU A 122 -13.49 11.62 -11.13
N GLY A 123 -14.79 11.64 -11.42
CA GLY A 123 -15.32 11.72 -12.78
C GLY A 123 -14.94 10.54 -13.70
N GLY A 124 -14.34 9.48 -13.16
CA GLY A 124 -13.75 8.37 -13.92
C GLY A 124 -12.48 8.74 -14.67
N ALA A 125 -11.79 9.82 -14.29
CA ALA A 125 -10.45 10.13 -14.79
C ALA A 125 -9.43 9.08 -14.32
N PRO A 126 -8.40 8.72 -15.10
CA PRO A 126 -7.43 7.73 -14.67
C PRO A 126 -6.63 8.21 -13.47
N SER A 127 -6.48 7.36 -12.46
CA SER A 127 -5.73 7.65 -11.24
C SER A 127 -4.79 6.50 -10.90
N PHE A 128 -3.68 6.82 -10.23
CA PHE A 128 -2.70 5.87 -9.75
C PHE A 128 -2.71 5.85 -8.23
N GLY A 129 -2.44 4.69 -7.63
CA GLY A 129 -2.13 4.64 -6.21
C GLY A 129 -1.31 3.43 -5.76
N MET A 130 -0.64 3.61 -4.62
CA MET A 130 0.07 2.54 -3.90
C MET A 130 -0.85 1.93 -2.84
N PHE A 131 -1.43 0.77 -3.13
CA PHE A 131 -2.43 0.13 -2.27
C PHE A 131 -1.86 -0.99 -1.42
N ASP A 132 -2.37 -1.10 -0.20
CA ASP A 132 -2.28 -2.34 0.56
C ASP A 132 -3.13 -3.40 -0.13
N PRO A 133 -2.64 -4.63 -0.40
CA PRO A 133 -3.42 -5.64 -1.12
C PRO A 133 -4.77 -5.99 -0.46
N VAL A 134 -4.93 -5.78 0.85
CA VAL A 134 -6.21 -5.95 1.57
C VAL A 134 -7.17 -4.79 1.29
N GLU A 135 -6.66 -3.57 1.23
CA GLU A 135 -7.47 -2.39 0.89
C GLU A 135 -7.79 -2.34 -0.60
N LEU A 136 -6.90 -2.82 -1.47
CA LEU A 136 -7.15 -3.00 -2.90
C LEU A 136 -8.35 -3.92 -3.15
N ALA A 137 -8.41 -5.08 -2.48
CA ALA A 137 -9.55 -6.00 -2.59
C ALA A 137 -10.88 -5.36 -2.17
N LYS A 138 -10.84 -4.31 -1.34
CA LYS A 138 -12.01 -3.53 -0.89
C LYS A 138 -12.22 -2.23 -1.67
N LYS A 139 -11.40 -1.94 -2.67
CA LYS A 139 -11.34 -0.64 -3.39
C LYS A 139 -11.24 0.57 -2.42
N GLY A 140 -10.43 0.39 -1.37
CA GLY A 140 -10.23 1.35 -0.27
C GLY A 140 -9.35 2.54 -0.63
N GLN A 141 -8.66 3.13 0.35
CA GLN A 141 -7.76 4.28 0.14
C GLN A 141 -6.31 3.83 -0.10
N PRO A 142 -5.58 4.44 -1.06
CA PRO A 142 -4.16 4.19 -1.25
C PRO A 142 -3.31 4.97 -0.22
N ALA A 143 -2.06 4.52 -0.03
CA ALA A 143 -1.06 5.24 0.76
C ALA A 143 -0.44 6.44 0.02
N VAL A 144 -0.46 6.40 -1.32
CA VAL A 144 -0.03 7.48 -2.23
C VAL A 144 -1.04 7.53 -3.36
N ARG A 145 -1.51 8.72 -3.74
CA ARG A 145 -2.50 8.93 -4.81
C ARG A 145 -2.02 10.00 -5.79
N GLU A 146 -2.25 9.76 -7.08
CA GLU A 146 -2.10 10.76 -8.15
C GLU A 146 -3.35 10.68 -9.05
N ASP A 147 -3.95 11.82 -9.38
CA ASP A 147 -5.20 11.91 -10.14
C ASP A 147 -4.98 12.51 -11.55
N GLY A 148 -5.74 12.05 -12.53
CA GLY A 148 -5.61 12.48 -13.93
C GLY A 148 -4.31 12.03 -14.59
N VAL A 149 -3.85 10.82 -14.25
CA VAL A 149 -2.62 10.19 -14.75
C VAL A 149 -2.75 9.91 -16.25
N ARG A 150 -1.79 10.40 -17.04
CA ARG A 150 -1.67 10.17 -18.48
C ARG A 150 -0.58 9.15 -18.80
N GLU A 151 0.51 9.18 -18.05
CA GLU A 151 1.64 8.27 -18.23
C GLU A 151 2.17 7.74 -16.90
N VAL A 152 2.55 6.46 -16.89
CA VAL A 152 3.30 5.81 -15.81
C VAL A 152 4.63 5.36 -16.39
N ARG A 153 5.73 5.99 -15.98
CA ARG A 153 7.09 5.67 -16.46
C ARG A 153 7.89 4.98 -15.37
N ILE A 154 8.22 3.72 -15.59
CA ILE A 154 8.98 2.88 -14.66
C ILE A 154 10.45 2.87 -15.10
N SER A 155 11.36 3.07 -14.16
CA SER A 155 12.80 2.87 -14.37
C SER A 155 13.29 1.69 -13.55
N LEU A 156 14.01 0.76 -14.19
CA LEU A 156 14.53 -0.44 -13.54
C LEU A 156 15.95 -0.26 -13.00
N SER A 157 16.36 -1.13 -12.08
CA SER A 157 17.72 -1.21 -11.55
C SER A 157 18.64 -1.87 -12.57
N THR A 158 19.72 -1.18 -12.96
CA THR A 158 20.75 -1.71 -13.86
C THR A 158 21.70 -2.73 -13.23
N SER A 159 21.56 -3.03 -11.93
CA SER A 159 22.42 -3.97 -11.20
C SER A 159 21.71 -5.30 -10.92
N GLU A 160 22.33 -6.41 -11.33
CA GLU A 160 21.79 -7.78 -11.19
C GLU A 160 21.53 -8.21 -9.72
N ARG A 161 22.11 -7.50 -8.75
CA ARG A 161 21.94 -7.72 -7.30
C ARG A 161 20.94 -6.77 -6.61
N GLY A 162 20.36 -5.81 -7.35
CA GLY A 162 19.56 -4.72 -6.78
C GLY A 162 18.11 -5.09 -6.44
N GLY A 163 17.88 -5.89 -5.39
CA GLY A 163 16.52 -5.99 -4.84
C GLY A 163 16.34 -7.03 -3.75
N ASP A 164 16.09 -6.57 -2.52
CA ASP A 164 15.82 -7.42 -1.36
C ASP A 164 14.73 -8.47 -1.65
N HIS A 165 14.97 -9.70 -1.19
CA HIS A 165 14.30 -10.90 -1.68
C HIS A 165 12.83 -11.05 -1.23
N GLN A 166 11.92 -10.30 -1.86
CA GLN A 166 10.47 -10.52 -1.81
C GLN A 166 9.78 -10.56 -3.19
N GLY A 167 10.45 -10.14 -4.27
CA GLY A 167 9.90 -10.23 -5.62
C GLY A 167 10.26 -11.56 -6.30
N GLY A 168 9.40 -12.57 -6.18
CA GLY A 168 9.36 -13.69 -7.13
C GLY A 168 8.58 -13.28 -8.38
N ALA A 169 8.86 -13.92 -9.52
CA ALA A 169 8.23 -13.64 -10.82
C ALA A 169 6.79 -14.20 -10.95
N GLY A 170 5.98 -14.04 -9.90
CA GLY A 170 4.58 -14.43 -9.88
C GLY A 170 3.68 -13.27 -10.27
N GLU A 171 2.64 -13.56 -11.06
CA GLU A 171 1.54 -12.62 -11.27
C GLU A 171 0.84 -12.35 -9.93
N GLY A 172 0.36 -11.11 -9.75
CA GLY A 172 -0.36 -10.74 -8.54
C GLY A 172 -1.65 -11.54 -8.40
N ALA A 173 -1.66 -12.53 -7.49
CA ALA A 173 -2.84 -13.30 -7.19
C ALA A 173 -3.92 -12.43 -6.54
N ASP A 174 -5.18 -12.72 -6.87
CA ASP A 174 -6.34 -12.10 -6.25
C ASP A 174 -6.49 -12.61 -4.80
N PRO A 175 -6.39 -11.72 -3.78
CA PRO A 175 -6.51 -12.12 -2.38
C PRO A 175 -7.88 -12.73 -2.03
N MET A 176 -8.94 -12.43 -2.78
CA MET A 176 -10.27 -13.02 -2.55
C MET A 176 -10.29 -14.52 -2.86
N LYS A 177 -9.38 -15.01 -3.73
CA LYS A 177 -9.26 -16.43 -4.11
C LYS A 177 -8.39 -17.26 -3.17
N ILE A 178 -7.86 -16.67 -2.10
CA ILE A 178 -7.11 -17.40 -1.07
C ILE A 178 -8.05 -18.40 -0.38
N ILE A 179 -7.57 -19.63 -0.16
CA ILE A 179 -8.22 -20.61 0.70
C ILE A 179 -7.15 -21.19 1.62
N VAL A 180 -7.37 -21.09 2.94
CA VAL A 180 -6.55 -21.77 3.94
C VAL A 180 -7.36 -22.90 4.56
N LYS A 181 -6.86 -24.13 4.44
CA LYS A 181 -7.49 -25.31 5.04
C LYS A 181 -7.06 -25.44 6.50
N ILE A 182 -8.02 -25.41 7.41
CA ILE A 182 -7.80 -25.61 8.85
C ILE A 182 -8.20 -27.05 9.17
N LYS A 183 -7.21 -27.94 9.26
CA LYS A 183 -7.45 -29.37 9.55
C LYS A 183 -7.50 -29.60 11.04
N THR A 184 -8.54 -30.26 11.54
CA THR A 184 -8.69 -30.52 12.99
C THR A 184 -9.09 -31.98 13.24
N PRO A 185 -8.88 -32.52 14.46
CA PRO A 185 -9.34 -33.87 14.81
C PRO A 185 -10.87 -34.04 14.69
N SER A 186 -11.64 -32.95 14.75
CA SER A 186 -13.10 -32.96 14.57
C SER A 186 -13.55 -32.70 13.12
N GLY A 187 -12.62 -32.62 12.17
CA GLY A 187 -12.89 -32.39 10.75
C GLY A 187 -12.13 -31.20 10.15
N ASP A 188 -12.12 -31.12 8.82
CA ASP A 188 -11.51 -30.02 8.08
C ASP A 188 -12.49 -28.84 7.96
N LYS A 189 -11.97 -27.62 8.08
CA LYS A 189 -12.67 -26.35 7.86
C LYS A 189 -11.89 -25.52 6.84
N GLU A 190 -12.55 -24.58 6.17
CA GLU A 190 -11.89 -23.65 5.25
C GLU A 190 -12.06 -22.21 5.73
N LEU A 191 -11.00 -21.42 5.55
CA LEU A 191 -10.98 -19.99 5.78
C LEU A 191 -10.66 -19.31 4.44
N THR A 192 -11.70 -18.69 3.85
CA THR A 192 -11.66 -18.06 2.52
C THR A 192 -11.04 -16.66 2.56
N GLY A 193 -10.55 -16.18 1.41
CA GLY A 193 -9.97 -14.86 1.24
C GLY A 193 -10.87 -13.75 1.77
N GLU A 194 -12.13 -13.71 1.37
CA GLU A 194 -13.14 -12.79 1.90
C GLU A 194 -13.17 -12.76 3.43
N LYS A 195 -13.20 -13.95 4.07
CA LYS A 195 -13.25 -14.07 5.53
C LYS A 195 -11.94 -13.69 6.20
N ILE A 196 -10.78 -13.94 5.58
CA ILE A 196 -9.46 -13.48 6.06
C ILE A 196 -9.39 -11.95 6.02
N LEU A 197 -9.82 -11.36 4.92
CA LEU A 197 -9.73 -9.91 4.67
C LEU A 197 -10.73 -9.12 5.54
N SER A 198 -11.75 -9.77 6.11
CA SER A 198 -12.64 -9.18 7.12
C SER A 198 -12.08 -9.24 8.55
N LEU A 199 -11.07 -10.07 8.84
CA LEU A 199 -10.46 -10.14 10.17
C LEU A 199 -9.69 -8.86 10.51
N PRO A 200 -9.78 -8.36 11.76
CA PRO A 200 -9.07 -7.17 12.18
C PRO A 200 -7.56 -7.37 12.06
N ARG A 201 -6.89 -6.44 11.38
CA ARG A 201 -5.44 -6.52 11.15
C ARG A 201 -4.67 -5.87 12.28
N GLU A 202 -3.61 -6.55 12.72
CA GLU A 202 -2.70 -6.11 13.77
C GLU A 202 -1.35 -5.67 13.18
N PRO A 203 -0.64 -4.73 13.83
CA PRO A 203 0.76 -4.42 13.54
C PRO A 203 1.67 -5.66 13.56
N GLN A 204 2.68 -5.68 12.70
CA GLN A 204 3.73 -6.68 12.78
C GLN A 204 4.58 -6.44 14.05
N PRO A 205 5.02 -7.50 14.74
CA PRO A 205 6.00 -7.37 15.82
C PRO A 205 7.24 -6.57 15.37
N GLY A 206 7.48 -5.43 16.04
CA GLY A 206 8.59 -4.52 15.73
C GLY A 206 8.41 -3.63 14.49
N ASN A 207 7.22 -3.59 13.85
CA ASN A 207 6.93 -2.70 12.72
C ASN A 207 5.43 -2.35 12.66
N GLU A 208 5.09 -1.08 12.90
CA GLU A 208 3.70 -0.59 12.94
C GLU A 208 3.05 -0.37 11.55
N GLU A 209 3.87 -0.23 10.51
CA GLU A 209 3.42 0.02 9.13
C GLU A 209 2.97 -1.27 8.42
N THR A 210 3.69 -2.37 8.66
CA THR A 210 3.30 -3.69 8.17
C THR A 210 2.14 -4.21 9.02
N LYS A 211 1.01 -4.53 8.38
CA LYS A 211 -0.18 -5.09 9.04
C LYS A 211 -0.51 -6.48 8.52
N GLY A 212 -1.04 -7.32 9.41
CA GLY A 212 -1.34 -8.72 9.16
C GLY A 212 -2.22 -9.30 10.26
N TRP A 213 -2.06 -10.58 10.55
CA TRP A 213 -2.85 -11.32 11.53
C TRP A 213 -1.97 -12.28 12.32
N ARG A 214 -2.32 -12.55 13.58
CA ARG A 214 -1.79 -13.71 14.31
C ARG A 214 -2.42 -15.00 13.77
N VAL A 215 -1.65 -16.10 13.75
CA VAL A 215 -2.17 -17.45 13.44
C VAL A 215 -3.42 -17.79 14.27
N THR A 216 -3.49 -17.35 15.53
CA THR A 216 -4.63 -17.60 16.41
C THR A 216 -5.93 -16.99 15.86
N GLN A 217 -5.88 -15.80 15.25
CA GLN A 217 -7.07 -15.15 14.67
C GLN A 217 -7.69 -15.99 13.54
N PHE A 218 -6.89 -16.76 12.80
CA PHE A 218 -7.39 -17.68 11.77
C PHE A 218 -8.11 -18.87 12.40
N LEU A 219 -7.63 -19.37 13.54
CA LEU A 219 -8.26 -20.44 14.30
C LEU A 219 -9.56 -19.97 14.95
N ASP A 220 -9.54 -18.80 15.59
CA ASP A 220 -10.71 -18.15 16.19
C ASP A 220 -11.81 -17.92 15.14
N ALA A 221 -11.44 -17.44 13.95
CA ALA A 221 -12.35 -17.23 12.83
C ALA A 221 -13.09 -18.51 12.36
N VAL A 222 -12.51 -19.70 12.56
CA VAL A 222 -13.17 -20.98 12.28
C VAL A 222 -13.69 -21.69 13.55
N GLY A 223 -13.67 -21.01 14.70
CA GLY A 223 -14.15 -21.54 15.98
C GLY A 223 -13.28 -22.66 16.56
N VAL A 224 -11.96 -22.58 16.37
CA VAL A 224 -10.97 -23.53 16.93
C VAL A 224 -10.25 -22.87 18.11
N THR A 225 -10.71 -23.18 19.33
CA THR A 225 -10.25 -22.55 20.57
C THR A 225 -9.36 -23.45 21.45
N LYS A 226 -9.12 -24.69 21.02
CA LYS A 226 -8.32 -25.69 21.76
C LYS A 226 -7.35 -26.39 20.81
N TYR A 227 -6.08 -26.38 21.18
CA TYR A 227 -4.97 -27.02 20.47
C TYR A 227 -3.76 -27.15 21.40
N GLN A 228 -2.92 -28.16 21.14
CA GLN A 228 -1.64 -28.39 21.81
C GLN A 228 -0.47 -27.94 20.94
N SER A 229 -0.58 -28.15 19.62
CA SER A 229 0.41 -27.72 18.62
C SER A 229 -0.26 -27.48 17.27
N LEU A 230 0.44 -26.77 16.39
CA LEU A 230 0.03 -26.56 15.01
C LEU A 230 1.11 -27.11 14.07
N VAL A 231 0.73 -27.42 12.84
CA VAL A 231 1.67 -27.58 11.72
C VAL A 231 1.19 -26.71 10.58
N LEU A 232 1.95 -25.68 10.26
CA LEU A 232 1.70 -24.81 9.12
C LEU A 232 2.29 -25.46 7.86
N ILE A 233 1.58 -25.39 6.74
CA ILE A 233 2.01 -25.97 5.47
C ILE A 233 1.82 -24.94 4.34
N ASP A 234 2.88 -24.76 3.54
CA ASP A 234 2.84 -23.90 2.36
C ASP A 234 2.47 -24.66 1.06
N ALA A 235 2.24 -23.91 -0.02
CA ALA A 235 1.86 -24.47 -1.31
C ALA A 235 2.94 -25.39 -1.94
N GLY A 236 4.19 -25.32 -1.48
CA GLY A 236 5.27 -26.24 -1.87
C GLY A 236 5.32 -27.51 -1.01
N GLY A 237 4.46 -27.66 -0.01
CA GLY A 237 4.47 -28.76 0.95
C GLY A 237 5.47 -28.58 2.10
N THR A 238 6.11 -27.41 2.22
CA THR A 238 7.01 -27.11 3.35
C THR A 238 6.21 -27.08 4.64
N THR A 239 6.61 -27.88 5.63
CA THR A 239 5.95 -27.93 6.94
C THR A 239 6.74 -27.18 8.00
N LEU A 240 6.03 -26.43 8.84
CA LEU A 240 6.58 -25.79 10.03
C LEU A 240 5.73 -26.17 11.25
N PRO A 241 6.21 -27.06 12.14
CA PRO A 241 5.54 -27.32 13.41
C PRO A 241 5.69 -26.10 14.33
N LEU A 242 4.62 -25.76 15.04
CA LEU A 242 4.61 -24.78 16.12
C LEU A 242 4.10 -25.44 17.39
N ASP A 243 4.84 -25.35 18.49
CA ASP A 243 4.39 -25.84 19.79
C ASP A 243 3.63 -24.76 20.60
N LYS A 244 3.17 -25.12 21.79
CA LYS A 244 2.36 -24.20 22.61
C LYS A 244 3.10 -22.95 23.10
N LYS A 245 4.43 -23.02 23.33
CA LYS A 245 5.19 -21.83 23.76
C LYS A 245 5.39 -20.85 22.60
N GLU A 246 5.45 -21.35 21.38
CA GLU A 246 5.54 -20.52 20.17
C GLU A 246 4.21 -19.78 19.85
N LEU A 247 3.14 -20.07 20.58
CA LEU A 247 1.83 -19.41 20.46
C LEU A 247 1.55 -18.43 21.62
N ASP A 248 2.48 -18.26 22.57
CA ASP A 248 2.36 -17.31 23.69
C ASP A 248 2.73 -15.88 23.24
N PRO A 249 1.78 -14.93 23.18
CA PRO A 249 2.03 -13.56 22.72
C PRO A 249 3.03 -12.77 23.59
N ALA A 250 3.36 -13.24 24.80
CA ALA A 250 4.39 -12.60 25.62
C ALA A 250 5.82 -12.88 25.13
N THR A 251 6.04 -14.01 24.46
CA THR A 251 7.37 -14.51 24.08
C THR A 251 7.53 -14.82 22.58
N ALA A 252 6.43 -15.10 21.88
CA ALA A 252 6.39 -15.41 20.45
C ALA A 252 5.17 -14.78 19.78
N ASN A 253 5.27 -14.52 18.48
CA ASN A 253 4.16 -14.05 17.66
C ASN A 253 4.24 -14.70 16.27
N PRO A 254 3.47 -15.78 16.04
CA PRO A 254 3.33 -16.39 14.73
C PRO A 254 2.43 -15.51 13.86
N PHE A 255 3.06 -14.73 12.98
CA PHE A 255 2.43 -13.67 12.22
C PHE A 255 2.23 -14.07 10.76
N ILE A 256 1.06 -13.76 10.21
CA ILE A 256 0.69 -13.94 8.80
C ILE A 256 0.47 -12.56 8.21
N LYS A 257 1.06 -12.27 7.05
CA LYS A 257 0.69 -11.09 6.25
C LYS A 257 0.40 -11.44 4.81
N LEU A 258 -0.43 -10.63 4.16
CA LEU A 258 -0.63 -10.69 2.72
C LEU A 258 0.56 -10.00 2.03
N ASN A 259 1.30 -10.73 1.20
CA ASN A 259 2.47 -10.21 0.50
C ASN A 259 2.06 -9.45 -0.79
N LYS A 260 3.03 -8.78 -1.42
CA LYS A 260 2.84 -8.08 -2.71
C LYS A 260 2.36 -8.98 -3.85
N GLN A 261 2.48 -10.31 -3.77
CA GLN A 261 2.00 -11.25 -4.79
C GLN A 261 0.57 -11.74 -4.51
N GLY A 262 -0.11 -11.27 -3.45
CA GLY A 262 -1.43 -11.78 -3.08
C GLY A 262 -1.40 -13.15 -2.38
N HIS A 263 -0.26 -13.52 -1.81
CA HIS A 263 -0.09 -14.77 -1.05
C HIS A 263 0.10 -14.48 0.44
N LEU A 264 -0.38 -15.40 1.28
CA LEU A 264 -0.14 -15.35 2.72
C LEU A 264 1.29 -15.77 3.04
N ARG A 265 2.11 -14.82 3.47
CA ARG A 265 3.43 -15.11 4.05
C ARG A 265 3.31 -15.23 5.55
N PHE A 266 3.66 -16.39 6.08
CA PHE A 266 3.88 -16.60 7.50
C PHE A 266 5.31 -16.21 7.88
N ARG A 267 5.49 -15.65 9.08
CA ARG A 267 6.78 -15.48 9.73
C ARG A 267 6.63 -15.59 11.24
N MET A 268 7.46 -16.40 11.87
CA MET A 268 7.60 -16.43 13.32
C MET A 268 8.40 -15.21 13.78
N PHE A 269 7.93 -14.53 14.81
CA PHE A 269 8.72 -13.54 15.56
C PHE A 269 8.88 -14.01 17.00
N THR A 270 10.10 -13.96 17.54
CA THR A 270 10.35 -14.26 18.96
C THR A 270 10.84 -13.01 19.67
N LYS A 271 10.40 -12.82 20.91
CA LYS A 271 10.78 -11.66 21.72
C LYS A 271 12.12 -11.94 22.39
N GLN A 272 13.11 -11.12 22.05
CA GLN A 272 14.41 -11.10 22.71
C GLN A 272 14.55 -9.79 23.52
N ARG A 273 15.66 -9.63 24.26
CA ARG A 273 15.86 -8.49 25.16
C ARG A 273 15.65 -7.14 24.46
N ASP A 274 16.23 -7.00 23.28
CA ASP A 274 16.31 -5.73 22.54
C ASP A 274 15.23 -5.60 21.45
N GLY A 275 14.22 -6.49 21.43
CA GLY A 275 13.08 -6.41 20.53
C GLY A 275 12.63 -7.74 19.93
N TRP A 276 11.81 -7.65 18.88
CA TRP A 276 11.30 -8.80 18.14
C TRP A 276 12.26 -9.24 17.06
N GLN A 277 12.70 -10.50 17.11
CA GLN A 277 13.57 -11.09 16.10
C GLN A 277 12.77 -12.02 15.19
N PRO A 278 12.92 -11.91 13.85
CA PRO A 278 12.30 -12.82 12.92
C PRO A 278 13.00 -14.19 12.91
N GLY A 279 12.22 -15.25 12.95
CA GLY A 279 12.67 -16.64 12.76
C GLY A 279 12.15 -17.24 11.46
N ALA A 280 11.69 -18.49 11.54
CA ALA A 280 11.18 -19.27 10.41
C ALA A 280 10.07 -18.57 9.61
N ASP A 281 10.04 -18.78 8.30
CA ASP A 281 9.05 -18.22 7.39
C ASP A 281 8.48 -19.26 6.42
N LEU A 282 7.23 -19.04 5.97
CA LEU A 282 6.60 -19.78 4.88
C LEU A 282 6.02 -18.78 3.89
N ARG A 283 6.23 -18.97 2.59
CA ARG A 283 5.97 -17.91 1.58
C ARG A 283 4.55 -17.87 1.03
N GLN A 284 3.82 -18.98 1.13
CA GLN A 284 2.45 -19.14 0.62
C GLN A 284 1.68 -20.16 1.48
N LEU A 285 1.25 -19.74 2.68
CA LEU A 285 0.50 -20.58 3.61
C LEU A 285 -0.84 -21.02 3.01
N VAL A 286 -1.09 -22.33 2.96
CA VAL A 286 -2.34 -22.93 2.42
C VAL A 286 -3.01 -23.90 3.39
N THR A 287 -2.33 -24.36 4.43
CA THR A 287 -2.94 -25.25 5.44
C THR A 287 -2.39 -24.98 6.83
N ILE A 288 -3.28 -25.04 7.82
CA ILE A 288 -2.97 -25.06 9.25
C ILE A 288 -3.55 -26.36 9.80
N GLN A 289 -2.69 -27.32 10.14
CA GLN A 289 -3.11 -28.55 10.81
C GLN A 289 -3.06 -28.33 12.33
N VAL A 290 -4.16 -28.63 13.00
CA VAL A 290 -4.36 -28.46 14.44
C VAL A 290 -4.22 -29.83 15.10
N LYS A 291 -3.47 -29.91 16.21
CA LYS A 291 -3.23 -31.11 17.01
C LYS A 291 -3.49 -30.82 18.49
#